data_AF-A0A3A6HAE0-F1
#
_entry.id   AF-A0A3A6HAE0-F1
#
_cell.length_a   1.000
_cell.length_b   1.000
_cell.length_c   1.000
_cell.angle_alpha   90.00
_cell.angle_beta   90.00
_cell.angle_gamma   90.00
#
_symmetry.space_group_name_H-M   'P 1'
#
loop_
_entity.id
_entity.type
_entity.pdbx_description
1 polymer ?
#
loop_
_entity_poly.entity_id
_entity_poly.type
_entity_poly.pdbx_seq_one_letter_code
_entity_poly.pdbx_strand_id
1 'polypeptide(L)'
;MYCVRNVTEDLYWVGANDHRLTLFENIHPIPRGVSYNAYLLLDEKTVLFDTVDWSACRQLLENMDYLLQGRQLDYLVINHMEPDHGASIEEILLRFPKVTIISTPKAFMLMRQFGFDIDNYTQLEVKEGDTQSFGRHTVTFVNAPMVHWPEAMVTFDVTDGVLFSADAFGSFGALDGKLFNDEVDFERDWIDDARRYFTNIVGKYGAPVQALLKKASKLDIKMICPLHGPVWRSNIGYFIEKYDLWSRYEPEEKGVMIAYASMYGNTEAAAQALAAKLCDKGMTNVVVYDVSNTHVSQLISEAFRLSHIVLASVTYNLGIYPVMHSFLSDMKALNLQNRTFALIENGSWACKSGDLMQKFIEEEMKNMTVLNERLSMASTLHPDKVSELETLADGIIASIKGEE
;
A
#
# COMPACT_ATOMS: atom_id res chain seq x y z
N MET A 1 27.64 14.65 6.71
CA MET A 1 26.61 15.69 6.89
C MET A 1 25.38 14.95 7.36
N TYR A 2 24.80 15.29 8.51
CA TYR A 2 23.73 14.47 9.10
C TYR A 2 22.35 15.06 8.82
N CYS A 3 21.35 14.19 8.79
CA CYS A 3 19.93 14.48 8.66
C CYS A 3 19.16 13.54 9.59
N VAL A 4 18.95 13.98 10.84
CA VAL A 4 18.28 13.19 11.88
C VAL A 4 17.13 13.98 12.50
N ARG A 5 16.18 13.27 13.07
CA ARG A 5 14.99 13.83 13.74
C ARG A 5 14.71 13.02 14.99
N ASN A 6 14.49 13.69 16.12
CA ASN A 6 14.10 13.02 17.36
C ASN A 6 12.66 12.52 17.24
N VAL A 7 12.43 11.27 17.63
CA VAL A 7 11.12 10.61 17.69
C VAL A 7 10.60 10.65 19.13
N THR A 8 11.42 10.18 20.08
CA THR A 8 11.27 10.39 21.52
C THR A 8 12.56 11.00 22.08
N GLU A 9 12.78 10.94 23.40
CA GLU A 9 14.01 11.44 24.04
C GLU A 9 15.26 10.66 23.58
N ASP A 10 15.14 9.34 23.52
CA ASP A 10 16.26 8.42 23.22
C ASP A 10 16.15 7.76 21.84
N LEU A 11 15.02 7.92 21.14
CA LEU A 11 14.76 7.34 19.83
C LEU A 11 14.85 8.39 18.71
N TYR A 12 15.60 8.06 17.67
CA TYR A 12 15.90 8.95 16.56
C TYR A 12 15.56 8.30 15.22
N TRP A 13 14.97 9.05 14.30
CA TRP A 13 14.90 8.68 12.89
C TRP A 13 16.26 8.96 12.24
N VAL A 14 16.80 7.93 11.58
CA VAL A 14 18.11 7.93 10.91
C VAL A 14 18.01 7.52 9.44
N GLY A 15 16.79 7.52 8.89
CA GLY A 15 16.51 7.15 7.50
C GLY A 15 16.95 8.16 6.44
N ALA A 16 16.34 8.08 5.27
CA ALA A 16 16.58 8.99 4.16
C ALA A 16 15.33 9.24 3.31
N ASN A 17 15.40 10.29 2.49
CA ASN A 17 14.44 10.58 1.43
C ASN A 17 15.10 10.33 0.08
N ASP A 18 14.51 9.50 -0.76
CA ASP A 18 15.00 9.22 -2.11
C ASP A 18 14.06 9.82 -3.17
N HIS A 19 14.59 10.80 -3.91
CA HIS A 19 13.96 11.41 -5.09
C HIS A 19 14.63 10.98 -6.41
N ARG A 20 15.73 10.22 -6.33
CA ARG A 20 16.48 9.72 -7.49
C ARG A 20 15.75 8.55 -8.14
N LEU A 21 15.12 7.68 -7.36
CA LEU A 21 14.28 6.61 -7.88
C LEU A 21 12.93 7.16 -8.37
N THR A 22 12.53 6.74 -9.56
CA THR A 22 11.23 7.11 -10.16
C THR A 22 10.18 6.03 -9.99
N LEU A 23 10.62 4.80 -9.68
CA LEU A 23 9.77 3.63 -9.49
C LEU A 23 10.16 2.94 -8.16
N PHE A 24 9.18 2.72 -7.29
CA PHE A 24 9.28 1.82 -6.15
C PHE A 24 9.15 0.36 -6.62
N GLU A 25 9.96 -0.54 -6.09
CA GLU A 25 10.11 -1.94 -6.56
C GLU A 25 10.33 -2.08 -8.08
N ASN A 26 10.80 -1.01 -8.73
CA ASN A 26 10.90 -0.93 -10.19
C ASN A 26 9.57 -1.14 -10.95
N ILE A 27 8.42 -0.92 -10.29
CA ILE A 27 7.08 -1.10 -10.88
C ILE A 27 6.09 0.02 -10.54
N HIS A 28 6.20 0.68 -9.39
CA HIS A 28 5.23 1.68 -8.94
C HIS A 28 5.77 3.12 -9.07
N PRO A 29 5.18 3.99 -9.91
CA PRO A 29 5.63 5.37 -10.03
C PRO A 29 5.57 6.16 -8.73
N ILE A 30 6.67 6.83 -8.36
CA ILE A 30 6.81 7.63 -7.14
C ILE A 30 7.24 9.07 -7.48
N PRO A 31 6.34 9.91 -8.04
CA PRO A 31 6.69 11.26 -8.48
C PRO A 31 7.10 12.21 -7.33
N ARG A 32 6.74 11.87 -6.09
CA ARG A 32 7.16 12.60 -4.87
C ARG A 32 8.31 11.92 -4.13
N GLY A 33 9.00 10.97 -4.77
CA GLY A 33 10.00 10.13 -4.13
C GLY A 33 9.39 9.16 -3.11
N VAL A 34 10.25 8.60 -2.27
CA VAL A 34 9.90 7.70 -1.16
C VAL A 34 10.83 7.95 0.02
N SER A 35 10.39 7.70 1.24
CA SER A 35 11.28 7.66 2.40
C SER A 35 11.63 6.21 2.77
N TYR A 36 12.87 6.00 3.19
CA TYR A 36 13.32 4.77 3.82
C TYR A 36 13.62 5.09 5.27
N ASN A 37 12.71 4.72 6.15
CA ASN A 37 12.82 5.02 7.58
C ASN A 37 13.59 3.89 8.27
N ALA A 38 14.55 4.27 9.11
CA ALA A 38 15.21 3.42 10.07
C ALA A 38 15.33 4.20 11.38
N TYR A 39 15.39 3.49 12.51
CA TYR A 39 15.33 4.12 13.82
C TYR A 39 16.48 3.69 14.72
N LEU A 40 17.18 4.65 15.32
CA LEU A 40 18.29 4.42 16.24
C LEU A 40 17.87 4.79 17.65
N LEU A 41 17.88 3.80 18.54
CA LEU A 41 17.64 3.97 19.97
C LEU A 41 18.97 4.06 20.72
N LEU A 42 19.14 5.12 21.51
CA LEU A 42 20.32 5.41 22.30
C LEU A 42 20.11 5.13 23.79
N ASP A 43 19.79 3.89 24.13
CA ASP A 43 19.66 3.42 25.52
C ASP A 43 21.03 3.11 26.15
N GLU A 44 21.09 2.39 27.28
CA GLU A 44 22.33 1.79 27.78
C GLU A 44 23.01 0.94 26.69
N LYS A 45 22.21 0.21 25.92
CA LYS A 45 22.55 -0.50 24.69
C LYS A 45 21.97 0.21 23.47
N THR A 46 22.80 0.44 22.47
CA THR A 46 22.35 1.10 21.23
C THR A 46 21.70 0.09 20.30
N VAL A 47 20.58 0.47 19.68
CA VAL A 47 19.78 -0.44 18.84
C VAL A 47 19.40 0.26 17.55
N LEU A 48 19.69 -0.38 16.42
CA LEU A 48 19.16 0.03 15.12
C LEU A 48 17.97 -0.88 14.77
N PHE A 49 16.81 -0.29 14.48
CA PHE A 49 15.64 -0.98 13.96
C PHE A 49 15.57 -0.79 12.45
N ASP A 50 15.71 -1.92 11.74
CA ASP A 50 15.80 -2.06 10.30
C ASP A 50 16.91 -1.21 9.67
N THR A 51 17.13 -1.37 8.37
CA THR A 51 18.06 -0.53 7.63
C THR A 51 17.32 0.20 6.50
N VAL A 52 18.03 0.55 5.44
CA VAL A 52 17.47 1.32 4.32
C VAL A 52 17.94 0.71 3.00
N ASP A 53 17.30 1.13 1.92
CA ASP A 53 17.70 0.81 0.56
C ASP A 53 19.16 1.23 0.32
N TRP A 54 19.84 0.55 -0.59
CA TRP A 54 21.22 0.84 -0.93
C TRP A 54 21.44 2.31 -1.34
N SER A 55 20.47 2.91 -2.03
CA SER A 55 20.49 4.32 -2.42
C SER A 55 20.59 5.29 -1.24
N ALA A 56 20.08 4.89 -0.08
CA ALA A 56 20.02 5.64 1.17
C ALA A 56 21.12 5.25 2.16
N CYS A 57 21.87 4.17 1.91
CA CYS A 57 22.86 3.61 2.83
C CYS A 57 23.85 4.65 3.36
N ARG A 58 24.41 5.47 2.46
CA ARG A 58 25.37 6.51 2.85
C ARG A 58 24.78 7.49 3.86
N GLN A 59 23.52 7.92 3.66
CA GLN A 59 22.86 8.86 4.57
C GLN A 59 22.60 8.21 5.92
N LEU A 60 22.14 6.95 5.95
CA LEU A 60 21.96 6.16 7.18
C LEU A 60 23.27 6.11 7.97
N LEU A 61 24.38 5.77 7.33
CA LEU A 61 25.69 5.68 7.99
C LEU A 61 26.17 7.04 8.54
N GLU A 62 26.00 8.13 7.78
CA GLU A 62 26.35 9.48 8.24
C GLU A 62 25.47 9.94 9.42
N ASN A 63 24.20 9.53 9.45
CA ASN A 63 23.27 9.79 10.55
C ASN A 63 23.65 9.03 11.82
N MET A 64 23.97 7.74 11.67
CA MET A 64 24.39 6.89 12.78
C MET A 64 25.71 7.36 13.39
N ASP A 65 26.71 7.71 12.57
CA ASP A 65 28.00 8.23 13.06
C ASP A 65 27.81 9.50 13.92
N TYR A 66 26.95 10.42 13.44
CA TYR A 66 26.62 11.64 14.17
C TYR A 66 25.98 11.39 15.54
N LEU A 67 25.05 10.43 15.63
CA LEU A 67 24.32 10.13 16.87
C LEU A 67 25.11 9.23 17.83
N LEU A 68 25.84 8.24 17.30
CA LEU A 68 26.62 7.32 18.12
C LEU A 68 27.84 8.00 18.72
N GLN A 69 28.44 8.99 18.05
CA GLN A 69 29.61 9.74 18.55
C GLN A 69 30.75 8.83 19.07
N GLY A 70 31.00 7.73 18.33
CA GLY A 70 32.01 6.72 18.68
C GLY A 70 31.52 5.61 19.62
N ARG A 71 30.28 5.64 20.10
CA ARG A 71 29.64 4.47 20.74
C ARG A 71 29.52 3.33 19.72
N GLN A 72 29.62 2.10 20.21
CA GLN A 72 29.35 0.91 19.40
C GLN A 72 27.84 0.78 19.14
N LEU A 73 27.47 0.08 18.06
CA LEU A 73 26.13 -0.45 17.87
C LEU A 73 26.04 -1.82 18.55
N ASP A 74 25.20 -1.95 19.58
CA ASP A 74 25.05 -3.23 20.30
C ASP A 74 24.10 -4.19 19.57
N TYR A 75 22.98 -3.67 19.04
CA TYR A 75 21.94 -4.50 18.41
C TYR A 75 21.46 -3.98 17.06
N LEU A 76 21.16 -4.91 16.16
CA LEU A 76 20.45 -4.69 14.90
C LEU A 76 19.17 -5.54 14.93
N VAL A 77 18.01 -4.89 15.10
CA VAL A 77 16.69 -5.54 15.06
C VAL A 77 16.16 -5.45 13.64
N ILE A 78 15.92 -6.60 13.00
CA ILE A 78 15.37 -6.66 11.64
C ILE A 78 13.94 -7.17 11.71
N ASN A 79 12.97 -6.29 11.47
CA ASN A 79 11.55 -6.60 11.42
C ASN A 79 11.12 -7.17 10.07
N HIS A 80 11.79 -6.75 8.99
CA HIS A 80 11.41 -7.07 7.60
C HIS A 80 12.66 -7.18 6.71
N MET A 81 12.70 -8.17 5.81
CA MET A 81 13.91 -8.49 5.01
C MET A 81 13.88 -7.98 3.59
N GLU A 82 12.82 -7.30 3.16
CA GLU A 82 12.76 -6.77 1.80
C GLU A 82 13.94 -5.83 1.51
N PRO A 83 14.56 -5.90 0.31
CA PRO A 83 15.83 -5.23 0.07
C PRO A 83 15.82 -3.71 0.28
N ASP A 84 14.69 -3.04 0.14
CA ASP A 84 14.60 -1.60 0.35
C ASP A 84 14.66 -1.18 1.85
N HIS A 85 14.69 -2.17 2.75
CA HIS A 85 15.00 -2.03 4.18
C HIS A 85 16.13 -2.95 4.66
N GLY A 86 16.46 -3.98 3.88
CA GLY A 86 17.50 -4.98 4.20
C GLY A 86 18.82 -4.78 3.45
N ALA A 87 18.88 -4.01 2.37
CA ALA A 87 20.07 -3.93 1.50
C ALA A 87 21.29 -3.35 2.21
N SER A 88 21.11 -2.52 3.24
CA SER A 88 22.21 -1.90 3.97
C SER A 88 22.73 -2.74 5.14
N ILE A 89 22.17 -3.93 5.39
CA ILE A 89 22.59 -4.81 6.50
C ILE A 89 24.11 -5.09 6.45
N GLU A 90 24.65 -5.43 5.27
CA GLU A 90 26.07 -5.76 5.12
C GLU A 90 26.99 -4.61 5.58
N GLU A 91 26.64 -3.37 5.24
CA GLU A 91 27.44 -2.19 5.62
C GLU A 91 27.42 -1.94 7.13
N ILE A 92 26.31 -2.28 7.82
CA ILE A 92 26.21 -2.26 9.28
C ILE A 92 27.11 -3.32 9.89
N LEU A 93 27.03 -4.56 9.40
CA LEU A 93 27.82 -5.69 9.87
C LEU A 93 29.33 -5.40 9.77
N LEU A 94 29.79 -4.90 8.62
CA LEU A 94 31.19 -4.54 8.38
C LEU A 94 31.72 -3.47 9.34
N ARG A 95 30.88 -2.50 9.73
CA ARG A 95 31.27 -1.38 10.62
C ARG A 95 31.16 -1.73 12.10
N PHE A 96 30.23 -2.60 12.45
CA PHE A 96 29.95 -3.02 13.81
C PHE A 96 30.12 -4.53 13.96
N PRO A 97 31.36 -5.04 13.91
CA PRO A 97 31.66 -6.49 13.91
C PRO A 97 31.26 -7.23 15.20
N LYS A 98 30.77 -6.51 16.22
CA LYS A 98 30.30 -7.05 17.50
C LYS A 98 28.77 -6.94 17.67
N VAL A 99 28.06 -6.45 16.67
CA VAL A 99 26.61 -6.26 16.73
C VAL A 99 25.91 -7.61 16.90
N THR A 100 24.86 -7.64 17.72
CA THR A 100 23.94 -8.78 17.83
C THR A 100 22.74 -8.54 16.93
N ILE A 101 22.46 -9.47 16.03
CA ILE A 101 21.31 -9.41 15.13
C ILE A 101 20.12 -10.06 15.83
N ILE A 102 18.98 -9.37 15.89
CA ILE A 102 17.72 -9.87 16.44
C ILE A 102 16.70 -9.97 15.31
N SER A 103 16.17 -11.16 15.06
CA SER A 103 15.08 -11.33 14.10
C SER A 103 14.38 -12.69 14.23
N THR A 104 13.42 -12.96 13.35
CA THR A 104 12.75 -14.26 13.29
C THR A 104 13.65 -15.32 12.66
N PRO A 105 13.44 -16.63 12.95
CA PRO A 105 14.17 -17.70 12.27
C PRO A 105 14.03 -17.64 10.74
N LYS A 106 12.87 -17.17 10.24
CA LYS A 106 12.60 -17.05 8.82
C LYS A 106 13.36 -15.89 8.18
N ALA A 107 13.52 -14.78 8.89
CA ALA A 107 14.35 -13.67 8.43
C ALA A 107 15.82 -14.07 8.35
N PHE A 108 16.36 -14.79 9.33
CA PHE A 108 17.74 -15.32 9.25
C PHE A 108 17.94 -16.30 8.08
N MET A 109 16.93 -17.11 7.75
CA MET A 109 16.95 -17.94 6.54
C MET A 109 17.01 -17.06 5.27
N LEU A 110 16.19 -16.01 5.19
CA LEU A 110 16.18 -15.09 4.05
C LEU A 110 17.48 -14.27 3.95
N MET A 111 18.06 -13.82 5.06
CA MET A 111 19.35 -13.13 5.06
C MET A 111 20.44 -13.96 4.37
N ARG A 112 20.52 -15.26 4.69
CA ARG A 112 21.45 -16.19 4.03
C ARG A 112 21.10 -16.38 2.55
N GLN A 113 19.82 -16.41 2.19
CA GLN A 113 19.37 -16.52 0.80
C GLN A 113 19.73 -15.28 -0.03
N PHE A 114 19.67 -14.08 0.56
CA PHE A 114 20.13 -12.84 -0.05
C PHE A 114 21.66 -12.71 -0.08
N GLY A 115 22.39 -13.62 0.56
CA GLY A 115 23.85 -13.70 0.52
C GLY A 115 24.57 -12.93 1.62
N PHE A 116 23.87 -12.46 2.66
CA PHE A 116 24.52 -11.81 3.79
C PHE A 116 25.33 -12.81 4.63
N ASP A 117 26.58 -12.48 4.95
CA ASP A 117 27.45 -13.28 5.83
C ASP A 117 27.15 -12.98 7.32
N ILE A 118 26.04 -13.53 7.80
CA ILE A 118 25.56 -13.32 9.17
C ILE A 118 26.10 -14.37 10.16
N ASP A 119 26.70 -15.47 9.68
CA ASP A 119 27.07 -16.62 10.51
C ASP A 119 28.27 -16.34 11.43
N ASN A 120 29.02 -15.27 11.15
CA ASN A 120 30.10 -14.77 12.01
C ASN A 120 29.62 -13.82 13.12
N TYR A 121 28.32 -13.52 13.18
CA TYR A 121 27.71 -12.59 14.12
C TYR A 121 26.88 -13.30 15.18
N THR A 122 26.66 -12.65 16.32
CA THR A 122 25.73 -13.19 17.32
C THR A 122 24.31 -13.02 16.78
N GLN A 123 23.57 -14.13 16.68
CA GLN A 123 22.18 -14.15 16.20
C GLN A 123 21.26 -14.49 17.38
N LEU A 124 20.24 -13.68 17.58
CA LEU A 124 19.20 -13.89 18.58
C LEU A 124 17.86 -14.07 17.86
N GLU A 125 17.41 -15.32 17.82
CA GLU A 125 16.10 -15.69 17.26
C GLU A 125 14.99 -15.38 18.26
N VAL A 126 13.98 -14.64 17.80
CA VAL A 126 12.80 -14.28 18.60
C VAL A 126 11.53 -14.90 18.05
N LYS A 127 10.57 -15.10 18.96
CA LYS A 127 9.21 -15.55 18.68
C LYS A 127 8.22 -14.55 19.25
N GLU A 128 6.96 -14.67 18.83
CA GLU A 128 5.89 -13.84 19.35
C GLU A 128 5.81 -13.88 20.88
N GLY A 129 5.80 -12.71 21.50
CA GLY A 129 5.74 -12.53 22.95
C GLY A 129 7.10 -12.56 23.65
N ASP A 130 8.19 -12.92 22.96
CA ASP A 130 9.53 -12.74 23.51
C ASP A 130 9.80 -11.25 23.80
N THR A 131 10.71 -10.99 24.74
CA THR A 131 11.08 -9.64 25.15
C THR A 131 12.58 -9.48 25.20
N GLN A 132 13.05 -8.26 24.96
CA GLN A 132 14.47 -7.89 25.06
C GLN A 132 14.58 -6.52 25.73
N SER A 133 15.38 -6.45 26.79
CA SER A 133 15.74 -5.17 27.44
C SER A 133 17.08 -4.66 26.89
N PHE A 134 17.16 -3.36 26.67
CA PHE A 134 18.35 -2.65 26.20
C PHE A 134 18.90 -1.68 27.26
N GLY A 135 18.34 -1.70 28.47
CA GLY A 135 18.55 -0.69 29.51
C GLY A 135 17.20 -0.21 30.03
N ARG A 136 16.88 1.07 29.80
CA ARG A 136 15.59 1.70 30.12
C ARG A 136 14.44 1.10 29.28
N HIS A 137 14.71 0.78 28.03
CA HIS A 137 13.74 0.26 27.09
C HIS A 137 13.65 -1.25 27.15
N THR A 138 12.43 -1.76 27.09
CA THR A 138 12.14 -3.17 26.86
C THR A 138 11.22 -3.25 25.67
N VAL A 139 11.58 -4.08 24.69
CA VAL A 139 10.72 -4.36 23.54
C VAL A 139 10.08 -5.73 23.66
N THR A 140 8.93 -5.90 23.03
CA THR A 140 8.31 -7.20 22.75
C THR A 140 8.09 -7.38 21.25
N PHE A 141 8.22 -8.61 20.78
CA PHE A 141 8.11 -8.96 19.37
C PHE A 141 6.74 -9.56 19.08
N VAL A 142 6.10 -9.13 17.99
CA VAL A 142 4.78 -9.62 17.56
C VAL A 142 4.88 -10.09 16.12
N ASN A 143 4.47 -11.33 15.85
CA ASN A 143 4.55 -11.87 14.49
C ASN A 143 3.49 -11.22 13.59
N ALA A 144 3.94 -10.76 12.42
CA ALA A 144 3.14 -10.12 11.38
C ALA A 144 3.27 -10.84 10.03
N PRO A 145 3.15 -12.18 9.96
CA PRO A 145 3.42 -12.92 8.74
C PRO A 145 2.45 -12.53 7.63
N MET A 146 2.98 -12.36 6.42
CA MET A 146 2.25 -11.87 5.25
C MET A 146 1.73 -10.44 5.41
N VAL A 147 2.39 -9.61 6.25
CA VAL A 147 2.19 -8.16 6.30
C VAL A 147 3.52 -7.45 5.99
N HIS A 148 4.03 -7.52 4.76
CA HIS A 148 3.50 -8.25 3.59
C HIS A 148 4.31 -9.50 3.22
N TRP A 149 5.49 -9.70 3.82
CA TRP A 149 6.33 -10.89 3.64
C TRP A 149 6.16 -11.92 4.78
N PRO A 150 6.52 -13.19 4.54
CA PRO A 150 6.22 -14.26 5.50
C PRO A 150 7.04 -14.23 6.80
N GLU A 151 8.19 -13.57 6.82
CA GLU A 151 9.07 -13.40 7.99
C GLU A 151 8.75 -12.19 8.85
N ALA A 152 7.92 -11.27 8.33
CA ALA A 152 7.70 -9.98 8.93
C ALA A 152 7.23 -10.11 10.39
N MET A 153 7.80 -9.25 11.23
CA MET A 153 7.37 -9.02 12.61
C MET A 153 7.25 -7.52 12.85
N VAL A 154 6.56 -7.14 13.92
CA VAL A 154 6.59 -5.78 14.44
C VAL A 154 7.20 -5.80 15.84
N THR A 155 7.93 -4.75 16.18
CA THR A 155 8.58 -4.61 17.49
C THR A 155 7.89 -3.49 18.26
N PHE A 156 7.44 -3.79 19.48
CA PHE A 156 6.77 -2.81 20.34
C PHE A 156 7.64 -2.48 21.55
N ASP A 157 8.05 -1.23 21.67
CA ASP A 157 8.69 -0.70 22.86
C ASP A 157 7.65 -0.43 23.95
N VAL A 158 7.67 -1.26 24.99
CA VAL A 158 6.71 -1.16 26.10
C VAL A 158 6.97 0.06 26.99
N THR A 159 8.17 0.65 26.91
CA THR A 159 8.56 1.77 27.75
C THR A 159 7.93 3.07 27.26
N ASP A 160 8.10 3.40 25.98
CA ASP A 160 7.56 4.65 25.41
C ASP A 160 6.23 4.45 24.65
N GLY A 161 5.81 3.20 24.39
CA GLY A 161 4.60 2.89 23.64
C GLY A 161 4.78 3.07 22.12
N VAL A 162 5.97 2.78 21.60
CA VAL A 162 6.32 2.93 20.18
C VAL A 162 6.22 1.58 19.47
N LEU A 163 5.45 1.53 18.38
CA LEU A 163 5.37 0.37 17.49
C LEU A 163 6.24 0.60 16.24
N PHE A 164 7.33 -0.15 16.09
CA PHE A 164 8.05 -0.28 14.82
C PHE A 164 7.28 -1.26 13.94
N SER A 165 6.57 -0.75 12.94
CA SER A 165 5.49 -1.48 12.26
C SER A 165 5.91 -2.17 10.96
N ALA A 166 7.20 -2.23 10.66
CA ALA A 166 7.69 -2.63 9.34
C ALA A 166 6.98 -1.82 8.24
N ASP A 167 6.51 -2.48 7.20
CA ASP A 167 5.72 -1.89 6.10
C ASP A 167 4.27 -1.58 6.46
N ALA A 168 3.75 -2.13 7.56
CA ALA A 168 2.43 -1.73 8.00
C ALA A 168 2.44 -0.25 8.37
N PHE A 169 1.36 0.45 8.01
CA PHE A 169 1.20 1.89 8.15
C PHE A 169 2.20 2.73 7.31
N GLY A 170 2.70 2.19 6.20
CA GLY A 170 3.49 2.92 5.22
C GLY A 170 2.68 3.81 4.27
N SER A 171 3.37 4.71 3.56
CA SER A 171 2.85 5.46 2.42
C SER A 171 3.93 5.75 1.40
N PHE A 172 3.56 5.88 0.12
CA PHE A 172 4.46 6.50 -0.86
C PHE A 172 4.68 8.00 -0.56
N GLY A 173 5.78 8.55 -1.05
CA GLY A 173 6.16 9.95 -0.84
C GLY A 173 7.37 10.11 0.08
N ALA A 174 8.27 11.03 -0.29
CA ALA A 174 9.35 11.48 0.58
C ALA A 174 8.83 12.45 1.65
N LEU A 175 9.44 12.39 2.84
CA LEU A 175 9.07 13.21 4.01
C LEU A 175 9.54 14.66 3.88
N ASP A 176 10.67 14.90 3.20
CA ASP A 176 11.28 16.22 2.99
C ASP A 176 11.29 17.11 4.25
N GLY A 177 11.74 16.52 5.35
CA GLY A 177 11.86 17.18 6.64
C GLY A 177 10.61 17.14 7.54
N LYS A 178 9.45 16.68 7.05
CA LYS A 178 8.20 16.55 7.82
C LYS A 178 7.99 15.12 8.30
N LEU A 179 8.70 14.73 9.36
CA LEU A 179 8.71 13.34 9.83
C LEU A 179 7.33 12.89 10.35
N PHE A 180 6.59 13.78 11.00
CA PHE A 180 5.39 13.39 11.74
C PHE A 180 4.10 13.66 10.97
N ASN A 181 3.09 12.83 11.23
CA ASN A 181 1.77 12.95 10.61
C ASN A 181 1.06 14.29 10.89
N ASP A 182 1.41 14.99 11.99
CA ASP A 182 0.89 16.31 12.35
C ASP A 182 1.68 17.49 11.76
N GLU A 183 2.76 17.23 11.01
CA GLU A 183 3.53 18.24 10.27
C GLU A 183 3.04 18.40 8.82
N VAL A 184 2.06 17.59 8.43
CA VAL A 184 1.43 17.57 7.11
C VAL A 184 -0.09 17.60 7.24
N ASP A 185 -0.77 18.00 6.18
CA ASP A 185 -2.20 17.72 6.03
C ASP A 185 -2.34 16.31 5.46
N PHE A 186 -2.34 15.30 6.33
CA PHE A 186 -2.29 13.90 5.90
C PHE A 186 -3.51 13.49 5.06
N GLU A 187 -4.69 13.92 5.48
CA GLU A 187 -5.94 13.61 4.77
C GLU A 187 -5.98 14.26 3.39
N ARG A 188 -5.49 15.50 3.24
CA ARG A 188 -5.47 16.17 1.93
C ARG A 188 -4.32 15.70 1.02
N ASP A 189 -3.12 15.54 1.58
CA ASP A 189 -1.88 15.44 0.78
C ASP A 189 -1.26 14.03 0.76
N TRP A 190 -1.69 13.10 1.62
CA TRP A 190 -1.02 11.80 1.80
C TRP A 190 -1.95 10.59 1.74
N ILE A 191 -3.25 10.74 2.03
CA ILE A 191 -4.16 9.59 2.11
C ILE A 191 -4.22 8.79 0.81
N ASP A 192 -4.14 9.45 -0.35
CA ASP A 192 -4.16 8.75 -1.64
C ASP A 192 -2.88 7.93 -1.88
N ASP A 193 -1.72 8.45 -1.48
CA ASP A 193 -0.46 7.71 -1.55
C ASP A 193 -0.36 6.60 -0.50
N ALA A 194 -0.98 6.79 0.67
CA ALA A 194 -1.10 5.76 1.71
C ALA A 194 -2.05 4.64 1.29
N ARG A 195 -3.21 4.97 0.70
CA ARG A 195 -4.13 4.01 0.10
C ARG A 195 -3.42 3.25 -1.00
N ARG A 196 -2.75 3.96 -1.92
CA ARG A 196 -2.02 3.34 -3.03
C ARG A 196 -0.91 2.41 -2.54
N TYR A 197 -0.17 2.79 -1.50
CA TYR A 197 0.82 1.93 -0.87
C TYR A 197 0.15 0.67 -0.30
N PHE A 198 -0.87 0.83 0.55
CA PHE A 198 -1.58 -0.31 1.13
C PHE A 198 -2.10 -1.24 0.04
N THR A 199 -2.85 -0.75 -0.94
CA THR A 199 -3.58 -1.59 -1.89
C THR A 199 -2.66 -2.34 -2.86
N ASN A 200 -1.46 -1.82 -3.12
CA ASN A 200 -0.52 -2.42 -4.06
C ASN A 200 0.54 -3.30 -3.39
N ILE A 201 0.86 -3.05 -2.11
CA ILE A 201 1.89 -3.79 -1.37
C ILE A 201 1.27 -4.79 -0.39
N VAL A 202 0.40 -4.31 0.50
CA VAL A 202 -0.11 -5.08 1.65
C VAL A 202 -1.50 -5.68 1.40
N GLY A 203 -2.30 -5.03 0.57
CA GLY A 203 -3.76 -5.14 0.53
C GLY A 203 -4.29 -6.52 0.15
N LYS A 204 -3.49 -7.31 -0.58
CA LYS A 204 -3.79 -8.72 -0.87
C LYS A 204 -4.00 -9.56 0.40
N TYR A 205 -3.34 -9.19 1.49
CA TYR A 205 -3.26 -9.94 2.73
C TYR A 205 -4.20 -9.38 3.81
N GLY A 206 -5.44 -9.02 3.43
CA GLY A 206 -6.42 -8.46 4.37
C GLY A 206 -6.64 -9.28 5.64
N ALA A 207 -6.76 -10.62 5.54
CA ALA A 207 -6.93 -11.48 6.73
C ALA A 207 -5.69 -11.49 7.66
N PRO A 208 -4.45 -11.62 7.15
CA PRO A 208 -3.24 -11.35 7.93
C PRO A 208 -3.20 -9.97 8.60
N VAL A 209 -3.57 -8.90 7.89
CA VAL A 209 -3.64 -7.54 8.46
C VAL A 209 -4.64 -7.48 9.62
N GLN A 210 -5.85 -8.00 9.43
CA GLN A 210 -6.87 -8.09 10.49
C GLN A 210 -6.39 -8.85 11.72
N ALA A 211 -5.64 -9.95 11.51
CA ALA A 211 -5.04 -10.71 12.60
C ALA A 211 -3.97 -9.90 13.35
N LEU A 212 -3.15 -9.12 12.64
CA LEU A 212 -2.17 -8.22 13.26
C LEU A 212 -2.85 -7.10 14.05
N LEU A 213 -3.86 -6.43 13.48
CA LEU A 213 -4.62 -5.38 14.16
C LEU A 213 -5.24 -5.88 15.46
N LYS A 214 -5.77 -7.11 15.48
CA LYS A 214 -6.30 -7.75 16.69
C LYS A 214 -5.25 -8.04 17.76
N LYS A 215 -4.00 -8.30 17.38
CA LYS A 215 -2.89 -8.46 18.34
C LYS A 215 -2.45 -7.09 18.85
N ALA A 216 -2.26 -6.14 17.94
CA ALA A 216 -1.82 -4.77 18.23
C ALA A 216 -2.80 -4.02 19.14
N SER A 217 -4.11 -4.30 19.05
CA SER A 217 -5.12 -3.69 19.93
C SER A 217 -4.99 -4.05 21.42
N LYS A 218 -4.12 -5.01 21.77
CA LYS A 218 -3.78 -5.37 23.15
C LYS A 218 -2.58 -4.60 23.70
N LEU A 219 -1.91 -3.82 22.86
CA LEU A 219 -0.72 -3.03 23.19
C LEU A 219 -1.13 -1.56 23.44
N ASP A 220 -0.44 -0.89 24.37
CA ASP A 220 -0.63 0.55 24.63
C ASP A 220 0.15 1.39 23.62
N ILE A 221 -0.27 1.34 22.35
CA ILE A 221 0.40 2.04 21.25
C ILE A 221 0.10 3.53 21.33
N LYS A 222 1.15 4.33 21.46
CA LYS A 222 1.12 5.80 21.45
C LYS A 222 1.69 6.36 20.15
N MET A 223 2.60 5.62 19.52
CA MET A 223 3.25 6.02 18.28
C MET A 223 3.45 4.84 17.35
N ILE A 224 3.30 5.06 16.04
CA ILE A 224 3.60 4.08 14.99
C ILE A 224 4.72 4.61 14.11
N CYS A 225 5.78 3.82 13.98
CA CYS A 225 7.01 4.09 13.26
C CYS A 225 7.11 3.13 12.07
N PRO A 226 6.56 3.49 10.90
CA PRO A 226 6.62 2.66 9.69
C PRO A 226 7.97 2.78 8.99
N LEU A 227 8.26 1.85 8.07
CA LEU A 227 9.46 1.88 7.24
C LEU A 227 9.37 2.86 6.06
N HIS A 228 8.17 3.34 5.73
CA HIS A 228 7.96 4.43 4.77
C HIS A 228 6.93 5.44 5.26
N GLY A 229 7.07 6.68 4.81
CA GLY A 229 6.10 7.73 5.10
C GLY A 229 6.16 8.23 6.55
N PRO A 230 5.16 9.03 6.97
CA PRO A 230 5.19 9.75 8.23
C PRO A 230 5.11 8.83 9.47
N VAL A 231 5.81 9.22 10.53
CA VAL A 231 5.63 8.65 11.87
C VAL A 231 4.33 9.20 12.47
N TRP A 232 3.50 8.29 12.96
CA TRP A 232 2.21 8.63 13.55
C TRP A 232 2.34 8.79 15.06
N ARG A 233 2.30 10.04 15.54
CA ARG A 233 2.35 10.38 16.98
C ARG A 233 1.07 11.02 17.51
N SER A 234 0.13 11.31 16.61
CA SER A 234 -1.17 11.90 16.93
C SER A 234 -2.25 11.25 16.07
N ASN A 235 -3.49 11.22 16.56
CA ASN A 235 -4.64 10.67 15.84
C ASN A 235 -4.38 9.28 15.20
N ILE A 236 -3.65 8.39 15.89
CA ILE A 236 -3.28 7.07 15.36
C ILE A 236 -4.52 6.22 15.02
N GLY A 237 -5.63 6.46 15.73
CA GLY A 237 -6.91 5.78 15.50
C GLY A 237 -7.42 5.96 14.08
N TYR A 238 -7.27 7.16 13.50
CA TYR A 238 -7.69 7.43 12.12
C TYR A 238 -7.02 6.49 11.11
N PHE A 239 -5.70 6.29 11.22
CA PHE A 239 -5.01 5.44 10.24
C PHE A 239 -5.19 3.94 10.51
N ILE A 240 -5.35 3.57 11.78
CA ILE A 240 -5.78 2.22 12.17
C ILE A 240 -7.16 1.90 11.57
N GLU A 241 -8.11 2.84 11.63
CA GLU A 241 -9.43 2.69 11.01
C GLU A 241 -9.36 2.54 9.49
N LYS A 242 -8.46 3.29 8.81
CA LYS A 242 -8.20 3.10 7.38
C LYS A 242 -7.65 1.71 7.08
N TYR A 243 -6.64 1.25 7.81
CA TYR A 243 -6.10 -0.11 7.64
C TYR A 243 -7.13 -1.20 7.92
N ASP A 244 -7.99 -1.02 8.94
CA ASP A 244 -9.09 -1.93 9.22
C ASP A 244 -10.07 -2.01 8.05
N LEU A 245 -10.54 -0.86 7.56
CA LEU A 245 -11.47 -0.77 6.44
C LEU A 245 -10.88 -1.40 5.17
N TRP A 246 -9.65 -1.04 4.81
CA TRP A 246 -9.00 -1.53 3.59
C TRP A 246 -8.74 -3.04 3.64
N SER A 247 -8.34 -3.58 4.81
CA SER A 247 -8.10 -5.01 4.97
C SER A 247 -9.38 -5.86 5.04
N ARG A 248 -10.53 -5.24 5.32
CA ARG A 248 -11.87 -5.86 5.13
C ARG A 248 -12.38 -5.75 3.69
N TYR A 249 -11.63 -5.11 2.80
CA TYR A 249 -12.01 -4.82 1.41
C TYR A 249 -13.32 -4.01 1.31
N GLU A 250 -13.68 -3.29 2.36
CA GLU A 250 -14.83 -2.40 2.37
C GLU A 250 -14.48 -1.12 1.60
N PRO A 251 -15.36 -0.59 0.72
CA PRO A 251 -15.07 0.68 0.05
C PRO A 251 -15.09 1.83 1.06
N GLU A 252 -14.20 2.82 0.87
CA GLU A 252 -14.18 4.03 1.70
C GLU A 252 -15.43 4.88 1.49
N GLU A 253 -15.90 4.93 0.24
CA GLU A 253 -16.92 5.86 -0.19
C GLU A 253 -17.94 5.19 -1.10
N LYS A 254 -19.19 5.64 -0.97
CA LYS A 254 -20.21 5.37 -1.99
C LYS A 254 -19.98 6.32 -3.17
N GLY A 255 -19.69 5.75 -4.33
CA GLY A 255 -19.45 6.50 -5.56
C GLY A 255 -19.07 5.58 -6.72
N VAL A 256 -18.76 6.17 -7.88
CA VAL A 256 -18.57 5.44 -9.14
C VAL A 256 -17.21 5.73 -9.75
N MET A 257 -16.38 4.70 -9.90
CA MET A 257 -15.18 4.74 -10.74
C MET A 257 -15.55 4.29 -12.15
N ILE A 258 -15.36 5.12 -13.16
CA ILE A 258 -15.51 4.73 -14.56
C ILE A 258 -14.12 4.52 -15.15
N ALA A 259 -13.72 3.27 -15.34
CA ALA A 259 -12.47 2.90 -16.00
C ALA A 259 -12.77 2.51 -17.46
N TYR A 260 -12.22 3.26 -18.42
CA TYR A 260 -12.47 3.01 -19.84
C TYR A 260 -11.21 2.65 -20.62
N ALA A 261 -11.40 1.89 -21.69
CA ALA A 261 -10.41 1.58 -22.72
C ALA A 261 -10.97 1.99 -24.08
N SER A 262 -10.36 2.99 -24.72
CA SER A 262 -10.81 3.51 -26.02
C SER A 262 -9.66 3.61 -27.02
N MET A 263 -9.86 3.06 -28.22
CA MET A 263 -8.87 3.19 -29.32
C MET A 263 -9.02 4.51 -30.09
N TYR A 264 -10.26 4.98 -30.25
CA TYR A 264 -10.60 6.10 -31.14
C TYR A 264 -11.59 7.09 -30.51
N GLY A 265 -11.74 7.09 -29.18
CA GLY A 265 -12.57 8.05 -28.44
C GLY A 265 -14.06 7.72 -28.33
N ASN A 266 -14.59 6.74 -29.08
CA ASN A 266 -16.03 6.44 -29.01
C ASN A 266 -16.46 5.82 -27.66
N THR A 267 -15.64 4.93 -27.10
CA THR A 267 -15.90 4.37 -25.75
C THR A 267 -15.68 5.41 -24.66
N GLU A 268 -14.71 6.30 -24.84
CA GLU A 268 -14.50 7.47 -23.97
C GLU A 268 -15.73 8.39 -23.98
N ALA A 269 -16.29 8.70 -25.15
CA ALA A 269 -17.50 9.50 -25.27
C ALA A 269 -18.68 8.89 -24.50
N ALA A 270 -18.81 7.57 -24.50
CA ALA A 270 -19.84 6.88 -23.72
C ALA A 270 -19.56 6.90 -22.21
N ALA A 271 -18.31 6.73 -21.79
CA ALA A 271 -17.89 6.88 -20.40
C ALA A 271 -18.19 8.30 -19.87
N GLN A 272 -17.87 9.34 -20.66
CA GLN A 272 -18.17 10.74 -20.35
C GLN A 272 -19.68 11.01 -20.30
N ALA A 273 -20.45 10.44 -21.24
CA ALA A 273 -21.90 10.58 -21.23
C ALA A 273 -22.53 9.94 -19.98
N LEU A 274 -22.03 8.76 -19.55
CA LEU A 274 -22.48 8.14 -18.31
C LEU A 274 -22.10 8.99 -17.08
N ALA A 275 -20.87 9.50 -17.03
CA ALA A 275 -20.41 10.35 -15.93
C ALA A 275 -21.29 11.60 -15.79
N ALA A 276 -21.53 12.32 -16.88
CA ALA A 276 -22.43 13.48 -16.90
C ALA A 276 -23.84 13.10 -16.42
N LYS A 277 -24.34 11.94 -16.85
CA LYS A 277 -25.68 11.48 -16.50
C LYS A 277 -25.84 11.11 -15.02
N LEU A 278 -24.84 10.47 -14.44
CA LEU A 278 -24.80 10.19 -13.01
C LEU A 278 -24.83 11.50 -12.21
N CYS A 279 -24.04 12.49 -12.62
CA CYS A 279 -24.02 13.82 -12.01
C CYS A 279 -25.38 14.55 -12.15
N ASP A 280 -26.02 14.52 -13.32
CA ASP A 280 -27.34 15.12 -13.55
C ASP A 280 -28.42 14.51 -12.63
N LYS A 281 -28.26 13.24 -12.27
CA LYS A 281 -29.14 12.51 -11.34
C LYS A 281 -28.71 12.64 -9.87
N GLY A 282 -27.72 13.49 -9.57
CA GLY A 282 -27.27 13.82 -8.22
C GLY A 282 -26.16 12.93 -7.64
N MET A 283 -25.63 11.97 -8.40
CA MET A 283 -24.44 11.20 -8.03
C MET A 283 -23.19 11.95 -8.50
N THR A 284 -22.61 12.78 -7.62
CA THR A 284 -21.45 13.63 -7.96
C THR A 284 -20.10 13.02 -7.56
N ASN A 285 -20.09 11.95 -6.76
CA ASN A 285 -18.86 11.21 -6.44
C ASN A 285 -18.53 10.24 -7.59
N VAL A 286 -18.08 10.80 -8.69
CA VAL A 286 -17.76 10.08 -9.93
C VAL A 286 -16.34 10.46 -10.37
N VAL A 287 -15.53 9.47 -10.67
CA VAL A 287 -14.18 9.63 -11.24
C VAL A 287 -14.08 8.85 -12.54
N VAL A 288 -13.31 9.37 -13.49
CA VAL A 288 -13.19 8.78 -14.84
C VAL A 288 -11.70 8.62 -15.18
N TYR A 289 -11.31 7.41 -15.56
CA TYR A 289 -9.93 7.06 -15.89
C TYR A 289 -9.82 6.33 -17.23
N ASP A 290 -8.86 6.72 -18.05
CA ASP A 290 -8.41 5.91 -19.19
C ASP A 290 -7.37 4.92 -18.69
N VAL A 291 -7.68 3.62 -18.82
CA VAL A 291 -6.75 2.56 -18.40
C VAL A 291 -5.47 2.57 -19.23
N SER A 292 -5.47 3.18 -20.42
CA SER A 292 -4.33 3.22 -21.34
C SER A 292 -3.24 4.21 -20.92
N ASN A 293 -3.55 5.20 -20.08
CA ASN A 293 -2.60 6.24 -19.67
C ASN A 293 -2.49 6.41 -18.14
N THR A 294 -3.38 5.81 -17.38
CA THR A 294 -3.34 5.82 -15.92
C THR A 294 -2.61 4.57 -15.43
N HIS A 295 -1.56 4.74 -14.63
CA HIS A 295 -0.82 3.60 -14.10
C HIS A 295 -1.73 2.71 -13.25
N VAL A 296 -1.61 1.39 -13.40
CA VAL A 296 -2.53 0.43 -12.78
C VAL A 296 -2.59 0.55 -11.26
N SER A 297 -1.48 0.93 -10.60
CA SER A 297 -1.49 1.13 -9.14
C SER A 297 -2.42 2.24 -8.67
N GLN A 298 -2.65 3.27 -9.50
CA GLN A 298 -3.65 4.31 -9.22
C GLN A 298 -5.06 3.77 -9.43
N LEU A 299 -5.30 3.01 -10.52
CA LEU A 299 -6.58 2.38 -10.78
C LEU A 299 -7.00 1.42 -9.65
N ILE A 300 -6.05 0.64 -9.12
CA ILE A 300 -6.28 -0.24 -7.98
C ILE A 300 -6.62 0.56 -6.72
N SER A 301 -5.89 1.65 -6.45
CA SER A 301 -6.17 2.52 -5.30
C SER A 301 -7.61 3.07 -5.36
N GLU A 302 -8.04 3.57 -6.52
CA GLU A 302 -9.39 4.08 -6.73
C GLU A 302 -10.47 2.99 -6.67
N ALA A 303 -10.17 1.80 -7.19
CA ALA A 303 -11.04 0.63 -7.08
C ALA A 303 -11.25 0.21 -5.61
N PHE A 304 -10.24 0.39 -4.74
CA PHE A 304 -10.41 0.20 -3.30
C PHE A 304 -11.19 1.35 -2.65
N ARG A 305 -11.10 2.58 -3.14
CA ARG A 305 -11.82 3.73 -2.57
C ARG A 305 -13.33 3.67 -2.82
N LEU A 306 -13.76 3.41 -4.05
CA LEU A 306 -15.16 3.55 -4.47
C LEU A 306 -15.93 2.23 -4.49
N SER A 307 -17.21 2.28 -4.14
CA SER A 307 -18.05 1.07 -4.06
C SER A 307 -18.49 0.49 -5.40
N HIS A 308 -18.62 1.33 -6.44
CA HIS A 308 -19.08 0.91 -7.77
C HIS A 308 -18.01 1.17 -8.83
N ILE A 309 -17.84 0.22 -9.75
CA ILE A 309 -16.86 0.29 -10.83
C ILE A 309 -17.56 0.03 -12.18
N VAL A 310 -17.49 0.99 -13.09
CA VAL A 310 -17.92 0.82 -14.47
C VAL A 310 -16.71 0.46 -15.32
N LEU A 311 -16.73 -0.71 -15.96
CA LEU A 311 -15.72 -1.08 -16.95
C LEU A 311 -16.27 -0.82 -18.35
N ALA A 312 -15.65 0.11 -19.06
CA ALA A 312 -16.03 0.50 -20.41
C ALA A 312 -14.95 0.10 -21.42
N SER A 313 -15.15 -0.94 -22.22
CA SER A 313 -14.06 -1.49 -23.04
C SER A 313 -14.45 -1.81 -24.47
N VAL A 314 -13.54 -1.53 -25.40
CA VAL A 314 -13.64 -2.01 -26.78
C VAL A 314 -13.46 -3.54 -26.84
N THR A 315 -14.08 -4.17 -27.83
CA THR A 315 -13.74 -5.54 -28.24
C THR A 315 -12.48 -5.49 -29.10
N TYR A 316 -11.40 -6.13 -28.66
CA TYR A 316 -10.10 -6.14 -29.33
C TYR A 316 -9.71 -7.55 -29.73
N ASN A 317 -9.63 -7.83 -31.04
CA ASN A 317 -9.33 -9.18 -31.57
C ASN A 317 -10.21 -10.29 -30.95
N LEU A 318 -11.53 -10.05 -30.85
CA LEU A 318 -12.52 -10.90 -30.15
C LEU A 318 -12.31 -11.06 -28.64
N GLY A 319 -11.31 -10.38 -28.05
CA GLY A 319 -11.00 -10.38 -26.63
C GLY A 319 -11.29 -9.05 -25.94
N ILE A 320 -10.91 -9.00 -24.66
CA ILE A 320 -10.85 -7.77 -23.87
C ILE A 320 -9.62 -6.97 -24.32
N TYR A 321 -9.73 -5.64 -24.39
CA TYR A 321 -8.59 -4.76 -24.65
C TYR A 321 -7.41 -5.06 -23.68
N PRO A 322 -6.15 -5.23 -24.17
CA PRO A 322 -5.07 -5.77 -23.35
C PRO A 322 -4.83 -5.05 -22.02
N VAL A 323 -4.89 -3.70 -22.01
CA VAL A 323 -4.65 -2.93 -20.79
C VAL A 323 -5.82 -3.03 -19.80
N MET A 324 -7.06 -3.14 -20.29
CA MET A 324 -8.22 -3.45 -19.45
C MET A 324 -8.13 -4.86 -18.86
N HIS A 325 -7.66 -5.83 -19.65
CA HIS A 325 -7.42 -7.20 -19.16
C HIS A 325 -6.32 -7.24 -18.10
N SER A 326 -5.25 -6.44 -18.25
CA SER A 326 -4.24 -6.28 -17.20
C SER A 326 -4.89 -5.77 -15.91
N PHE A 327 -5.66 -4.69 -15.99
CA PHE A 327 -6.32 -4.12 -14.82
C PHE A 327 -7.24 -5.13 -14.09
N LEU A 328 -8.02 -5.92 -14.83
CA LEU A 328 -8.80 -7.03 -14.26
C LEU A 328 -7.90 -8.08 -13.56
N SER A 329 -6.78 -8.42 -14.19
CA SER A 329 -5.81 -9.38 -13.64
C SER A 329 -5.16 -8.85 -12.37
N ASP A 330 -4.84 -7.57 -12.31
CA ASP A 330 -4.27 -6.90 -11.14
C ASP A 330 -5.28 -6.83 -9.99
N MET A 331 -6.55 -6.48 -10.25
CA MET A 331 -7.61 -6.52 -9.23
C MET A 331 -7.78 -7.93 -8.64
N LYS A 332 -7.70 -8.97 -9.48
CA LYS A 332 -7.72 -10.37 -9.03
C LYS A 332 -6.48 -10.71 -8.19
N ALA A 333 -5.29 -10.35 -8.65
CA ALA A 333 -4.03 -10.66 -7.98
C ALA A 333 -3.94 -10.01 -6.59
N LEU A 334 -4.47 -8.80 -6.46
CA LEU A 334 -4.53 -8.01 -5.23
C LEU A 334 -5.79 -8.28 -4.39
N ASN A 335 -6.59 -9.28 -4.79
CA ASN A 335 -7.73 -9.79 -4.03
C ASN A 335 -8.76 -8.70 -3.67
N LEU A 336 -9.00 -7.76 -4.58
CA LEU A 336 -10.11 -6.80 -4.47
C LEU A 336 -11.43 -7.58 -4.32
N GLN A 337 -12.32 -7.10 -3.46
CA GLN A 337 -13.61 -7.72 -3.15
C GLN A 337 -14.67 -6.65 -2.86
N ASN A 338 -15.92 -7.06 -2.75
CA ASN A 338 -17.05 -6.25 -2.30
C ASN A 338 -17.26 -5.00 -3.18
N ARG A 339 -17.22 -5.19 -4.50
CA ARG A 339 -17.52 -4.14 -5.48
C ARG A 339 -18.70 -4.54 -6.35
N THR A 340 -19.50 -3.54 -6.71
CA THR A 340 -20.55 -3.67 -7.71
C THR A 340 -20.03 -3.15 -9.04
N PHE A 341 -20.17 -3.95 -10.09
CA PHE A 341 -19.71 -3.63 -11.43
C PHE A 341 -20.86 -3.32 -12.36
N ALA A 342 -20.66 -2.35 -13.24
CA ALA A 342 -21.52 -2.11 -14.41
C ALA A 342 -20.66 -2.13 -15.68
N LEU A 343 -21.24 -2.48 -16.82
CA LEU A 343 -20.46 -2.74 -18.03
C LEU A 343 -20.91 -1.86 -19.21
N ILE A 344 -19.93 -1.28 -19.89
CA ILE A 344 -20.09 -0.68 -21.22
C ILE A 344 -19.19 -1.44 -22.18
N GLU A 345 -19.73 -1.83 -23.33
CA GLU A 345 -18.95 -2.46 -24.39
C GLU A 345 -19.12 -1.75 -25.73
N ASN A 346 -18.07 -1.82 -26.54
CA ASN A 346 -18.08 -1.24 -27.87
C ASN A 346 -17.40 -2.18 -28.88
N GLY A 347 -18.05 -2.45 -30.00
CA GLY A 347 -17.50 -3.27 -31.08
C GLY A 347 -18.00 -2.82 -32.46
N SER A 348 -17.26 -3.10 -33.53
CA SER A 348 -17.67 -2.72 -34.89
C SER A 348 -18.30 -3.87 -35.67
N TRP A 349 -17.67 -5.04 -35.64
CA TRP A 349 -18.13 -6.25 -36.32
C TRP A 349 -18.43 -7.41 -35.36
N ALA A 350 -17.96 -7.30 -34.11
CA ALA A 350 -18.32 -8.15 -32.99
C ALA A 350 -18.26 -7.33 -31.71
N CYS A 351 -19.23 -7.56 -30.82
CA CYS A 351 -19.33 -6.94 -29.52
C CYS A 351 -19.28 -8.06 -28.47
N LYS A 352 -18.13 -8.20 -27.79
CA LYS A 352 -17.80 -9.33 -26.93
C LYS A 352 -17.13 -8.94 -25.61
N SER A 353 -16.53 -7.76 -25.54
CA SER A 353 -15.76 -7.33 -24.35
C SER A 353 -16.59 -7.37 -23.08
N GLY A 354 -17.88 -6.97 -23.12
CA GLY A 354 -18.71 -7.00 -21.92
C GLY A 354 -18.95 -8.43 -21.39
N ASP A 355 -19.22 -9.40 -22.28
CA ASP A 355 -19.45 -10.80 -21.88
C ASP A 355 -18.18 -11.39 -21.24
N LEU A 356 -17.02 -11.07 -21.81
CA LEU A 356 -15.73 -11.55 -21.31
C LEU A 356 -15.36 -10.89 -19.97
N MET A 357 -15.63 -9.59 -19.81
CA MET A 357 -15.39 -8.89 -18.54
C MET A 357 -16.33 -9.41 -17.45
N GLN A 358 -17.62 -9.58 -17.74
CA GLN A 358 -18.59 -10.16 -16.80
C GLN A 358 -18.15 -11.55 -16.35
N LYS A 359 -17.83 -12.43 -17.30
CA LYS A 359 -17.35 -13.78 -17.02
C LYS A 359 -16.11 -13.76 -16.11
N PHE A 360 -15.14 -12.89 -16.39
CA PHE A 360 -13.95 -12.76 -15.55
C PHE A 360 -14.32 -12.36 -14.12
N ILE A 361 -15.18 -11.36 -13.94
CA ILE A 361 -15.59 -10.88 -12.62
C ILE A 361 -16.31 -11.97 -11.83
N GLU A 362 -17.26 -12.67 -12.45
CA GLU A 362 -18.09 -13.68 -11.79
C GLU A 362 -17.34 -14.98 -11.49
N GLU A 363 -16.46 -15.43 -12.40
CA GLU A 363 -15.78 -16.73 -12.27
C GLU A 363 -14.41 -16.64 -11.58
N GLU A 364 -13.71 -15.51 -11.68
CA GLU A 364 -12.31 -15.39 -11.27
C GLU A 364 -12.08 -14.45 -10.07
N MET A 365 -13.06 -13.63 -9.70
CA MET A 365 -12.98 -12.69 -8.57
C MET A 365 -13.95 -13.08 -7.44
N LYS A 366 -13.59 -12.72 -6.20
CA LYS A 366 -14.38 -13.09 -5.02
C LYS A 366 -15.31 -11.97 -4.62
N ASN A 367 -16.52 -12.32 -4.18
CA ASN A 367 -17.47 -11.39 -3.57
C ASN A 367 -17.71 -10.12 -4.42
N MET A 368 -17.90 -10.30 -5.72
CA MET A 368 -18.27 -9.23 -6.65
C MET A 368 -19.72 -9.37 -7.06
N THR A 369 -20.34 -8.23 -7.35
CA THR A 369 -21.68 -8.15 -7.94
C THR A 369 -21.57 -7.50 -9.31
N VAL A 370 -22.26 -8.01 -10.32
CA VAL A 370 -22.36 -7.38 -11.64
C VAL A 370 -23.82 -7.01 -11.88
N LEU A 371 -24.09 -5.75 -12.22
CA LEU A 371 -25.42 -5.26 -12.56
C LEU A 371 -25.88 -5.88 -13.89
N ASN A 372 -27.19 -6.12 -14.00
CA ASN A 372 -27.78 -6.67 -15.21
C ASN A 372 -27.82 -5.63 -16.35
N GLU A 373 -27.93 -4.36 -15.99
CA GLU A 373 -27.93 -3.24 -16.91
C GLU A 373 -26.56 -3.10 -17.60
N ARG A 374 -26.60 -2.96 -18.93
CA ARG A 374 -25.41 -2.87 -19.78
C ARG A 374 -25.67 -1.92 -20.94
N LEU A 375 -24.64 -1.18 -21.34
CA LEU A 375 -24.66 -0.40 -22.57
C LEU A 375 -23.81 -1.09 -23.63
N SER A 376 -24.45 -1.50 -24.73
CA SER A 376 -23.77 -2.14 -25.86
C SER A 376 -23.78 -1.26 -27.10
N MET A 377 -22.58 -0.92 -27.59
CA MET A 377 -22.40 0.03 -28.70
C MET A 377 -21.82 -0.63 -29.95
N ALA A 378 -22.32 -0.18 -31.11
CA ALA A 378 -21.78 -0.52 -32.42
C ALA A 378 -20.94 0.65 -32.96
N SER A 379 -19.63 0.60 -32.72
CA SER A 379 -18.63 1.64 -33.08
C SER A 379 -18.77 2.99 -32.36
N THR A 380 -19.94 3.64 -32.39
CA THR A 380 -20.20 4.97 -31.79
C THR A 380 -21.49 4.99 -30.97
N LEU A 381 -21.60 5.96 -30.06
CA LEU A 381 -22.81 6.16 -29.25
C LEU A 381 -23.86 6.88 -30.10
N HIS A 382 -24.88 6.16 -30.54
CA HIS A 382 -25.97 6.70 -31.33
C HIS A 382 -27.16 7.14 -30.44
N PRO A 383 -28.02 8.07 -30.92
CA PRO A 383 -29.16 8.55 -30.14
C PRO A 383 -30.18 7.48 -29.70
N ASP A 384 -30.25 6.35 -30.40
CA ASP A 384 -31.08 5.19 -30.04
C ASP A 384 -30.58 4.48 -28.77
N LYS A 385 -29.33 4.69 -28.37
CA LYS A 385 -28.73 4.16 -27.13
C LYS A 385 -28.97 5.01 -25.89
N VAL A 386 -29.64 6.15 -26.02
CA VAL A 386 -29.94 7.04 -24.88
C VAL A 386 -30.75 6.32 -23.80
N SER A 387 -31.71 5.48 -24.18
CA SER A 387 -32.51 4.72 -23.20
C SER A 387 -31.67 3.68 -22.45
N GLU A 388 -30.74 3.00 -23.12
CA GLU A 388 -29.84 2.03 -22.46
C GLU A 388 -28.87 2.74 -21.49
N LEU A 389 -28.36 3.91 -21.89
CA LEU A 389 -27.52 4.74 -21.03
C LEU A 389 -28.28 5.26 -19.80
N GLU A 390 -29.54 5.66 -19.96
CA GLU A 390 -30.46 6.03 -18.85
C GLU A 390 -30.65 4.87 -17.89
N THR A 391 -31.04 3.70 -18.40
CA THR A 391 -31.26 2.50 -17.61
C THR A 391 -30.00 2.10 -16.85
N LEU A 392 -28.82 2.15 -17.48
CA LEU A 392 -27.55 1.89 -16.81
C LEU A 392 -27.27 2.87 -15.66
N ALA A 393 -27.48 4.18 -15.89
CA ALA A 393 -27.29 5.19 -14.86
C ALA A 393 -28.27 5.01 -13.69
N ASP A 394 -29.53 4.70 -13.98
CA ASP A 394 -30.56 4.44 -12.96
C ASP A 394 -30.25 3.18 -12.15
N GLY A 395 -29.81 2.10 -12.79
CA GLY A 395 -29.39 0.86 -12.13
C GLY A 395 -28.23 1.09 -11.15
N ILE A 396 -27.19 1.81 -11.59
CA ILE A 396 -26.05 2.18 -10.73
C ILE A 396 -26.53 2.99 -9.51
N ILE A 397 -27.41 3.97 -9.71
CA ILE A 397 -27.91 4.82 -8.62
C ILE A 397 -28.79 4.05 -7.64
N ALA A 398 -29.67 3.18 -8.14
CA ALA A 398 -30.52 2.32 -7.30
C ALA A 398 -29.65 1.38 -6.44
N SER A 399 -28.62 0.78 -7.03
CA SER A 399 -27.64 -0.06 -6.34
C SER A 399 -26.94 0.67 -5.20
N ILE A 400 -26.43 1.89 -5.46
CA ILE A 400 -25.76 2.72 -4.45
C ILE A 400 -26.66 3.04 -3.25
N LYS A 401 -27.95 3.27 -3.52
CA LYS A 401 -28.97 3.56 -2.50
C LYS A 401 -29.43 2.32 -1.73
N GLY A 402 -29.14 1.11 -2.22
CA GLY A 402 -29.62 -0.15 -1.66
C GLY A 402 -31.11 -0.37 -1.93
N GLU A 403 -31.60 0.09 -3.09
CA GLU A 403 -33.00 -0.02 -3.53
C GLU A 403 -33.25 -1.25 -4.43
N GLU A 404 -32.30 -2.20 -4.46
CA GLU A 404 -32.34 -3.44 -5.28
C GLU A 404 -33.19 -4.57 -4.69
#